data_AF-A0A9D0YMA8-F1
#
_entry.id   AF-A0A9D0YMA8-F1
#
_cell.length_a   1.000
_cell.length_b   1.000
_cell.length_c   1.000
_cell.angle_alpha   90.00
_cell.angle_beta   90.00
_cell.angle_gamma   90.00
#
_symmetry.space_group_name_H-M   'P 1'
#
loop_
_entity.id
_entity.type
_entity.pdbx_description
1 polymer ?
#
loop_
_entity_poly.entity_id
_entity_poly.type
_entity_poly.pdbx_seq_one_letter_code
_entity_poly.pdbx_strand_id
1 'polypeptide(L)'
;KYSRFQLLILDDFGVSQMSADDTTNLFEIIEAKTDVNSIIITSQLPVSKWYDYLNNDTVADAILDRVVHSHRIEIEGESMRKLRSKIN
;
A
#
# COMPACT_ATOMS: atom_id res chain seq x y z
N LYS A 1 -5.49 -4.24 17.23
CA LYS A 1 -5.72 -2.82 17.67
C LYS A 1 -6.32 -1.94 16.55
N TYR A 2 -5.96 -2.16 15.29
CA TYR A 2 -6.39 -1.33 14.15
C TYR A 2 -7.73 -1.74 13.49
N SER A 3 -8.25 -2.93 13.81
CA SER A 3 -9.51 -3.45 13.26
C SER A 3 -10.74 -2.60 13.58
N ARG A 4 -10.74 -1.87 14.70
CA ARG A 4 -11.87 -1.00 15.09
C ARG A 4 -12.13 0.20 14.16
N PHE A 5 -11.14 0.59 13.35
CA PHE A 5 -11.27 1.74 12.47
C PHE A 5 -11.98 1.34 11.18
N GLN A 6 -12.96 2.13 10.75
CA GLN A 6 -13.71 1.85 9.52
C GLN A 6 -12.89 2.05 8.24
N LEU A 7 -11.89 2.93 8.32
CA LEU A 7 -10.94 3.21 7.25
C LEU A 7 -9.52 3.20 7.80
N LEU A 8 -8.63 2.48 7.13
CA LEU A 8 -7.18 2.55 7.35
C LEU A 8 -6.51 3.13 6.10
N ILE A 9 -5.63 4.12 6.30
CA ILE A 9 -4.84 4.72 5.22
C ILE A 9 -3.38 4.34 5.44
N LEU A 10 -2.79 3.68 4.44
CA LEU A 10 -1.37 3.39 4.36
C LEU A 10 -0.77 4.37 3.36
N ASP A 11 -0.10 5.40 3.87
CA ASP A 11 0.51 6.44 3.04
C ASP A 11 1.97 6.09 2.72
N ASP A 12 2.46 6.47 1.54
CA ASP A 12 3.84 6.28 1.09
C ASP A 12 4.33 4.81 1.16
N PHE A 13 3.46 3.87 0.79
CA PHE A 13 3.80 2.45 0.71
C PHE A 13 4.92 2.21 -0.33
N GLY A 14 5.92 1.40 0.01
CA GLY A 14 7.03 1.10 -0.89
C GLY A 14 8.26 2.02 -0.76
N VAL A 15 8.28 2.99 0.16
CA VAL A 15 9.39 3.95 0.29
C VAL A 15 10.62 3.36 1.00
N SER A 16 10.43 2.56 2.04
CA SER A 16 11.51 1.90 2.79
C SER A 16 11.41 0.39 2.66
N GLN A 17 12.54 -0.33 2.71
CA GLN A 17 12.52 -1.80 2.73
C GLN A 17 11.68 -2.32 3.90
N MET A 18 10.91 -3.38 3.66
CA MET A 18 10.19 -4.11 4.70
C MET A 18 10.96 -5.36 5.08
N SER A 19 10.99 -5.66 6.38
CA SER A 19 11.42 -6.99 6.84
C SER A 19 10.32 -8.03 6.58
N ALA A 20 10.68 -9.31 6.58
CA ALA A 20 9.69 -10.39 6.43
C ALA A 20 8.63 -10.37 7.56
N ASP A 21 9.03 -9.96 8.77
CA ASP A 21 8.13 -9.80 9.91
C ASP A 21 7.15 -8.63 9.68
N ASP A 22 7.62 -7.50 9.14
CA ASP A 22 6.75 -6.37 8.78
C ASP A 22 5.74 -6.76 7.70
N THR A 23 6.17 -7.54 6.70
CA THR A 23 5.29 -8.07 5.65
C THR A 23 4.20 -8.96 6.24
N THR A 24 4.56 -9.84 7.18
CA THR A 24 3.61 -10.71 7.86
C THR A 24 2.61 -9.90 8.70
N ASN A 25 3.11 -8.91 9.46
CA ASN A 25 2.26 -8.02 10.25
C ASN A 25 1.29 -7.22 9.36
N LEU A 26 1.75 -6.74 8.20
CA LEU A 26 0.90 -6.04 7.23
C LEU A 26 -0.20 -6.97 6.70
N PHE A 27 0.15 -8.21 6.38
CA PHE A 27 -0.82 -9.21 5.93
C PHE A 27 -1.92 -9.44 6.96
N GLU A 28 -1.58 -9.64 8.24
CA GLU A 28 -2.58 -9.82 9.30
C GLU A 28 -3.53 -8.60 9.42
N ILE A 29 -3.00 -7.39 9.24
CA ILE A 29 -3.82 -6.16 9.25
C ILE A 29 -4.77 -6.12 8.05
N ILE A 30 -4.30 -6.46 6.86
CA ILE A 30 -5.12 -6.49 5.64
C ILE A 30 -6.19 -7.59 5.75
N GLU A 31 -5.82 -8.78 6.22
CA GLU A 31 -6.72 -9.89 6.42
C GLU A 31 -7.85 -9.54 7.39
N ALA A 32 -7.51 -8.98 8.55
CA ALA A 32 -8.50 -8.57 9.56
C ALA A 32 -9.46 -7.46 9.09
N LYS A 33 -9.19 -6.84 7.95
CA LYS A 33 -10.03 -5.79 7.34
C LYS A 33 -10.73 -6.21 6.06
N THR A 34 -10.25 -7.28 5.43
CA THR A 34 -10.85 -7.82 4.20
C THR A 34 -12.32 -8.11 4.47
N ASP A 35 -13.20 -7.68 3.56
CA ASP A 35 -14.66 -7.81 3.63
C ASP A 35 -15.38 -7.10 4.80
N VAL A 36 -14.67 -6.43 5.70
CA VAL A 36 -15.28 -5.78 6.88
C VAL A 36 -15.09 -4.25 6.87
N ASN A 37 -13.94 -3.75 6.42
CA ASN A 37 -13.61 -2.33 6.44
C ASN A 37 -12.74 -1.93 5.24
N SER A 38 -12.66 -0.64 4.97
CA SER A 38 -11.91 -0.13 3.82
C SER A 38 -10.44 0.13 4.13
N ILE A 39 -9.59 -0.05 3.12
CA ILE A 39 -8.18 0.32 3.12
C ILE A 39 -7.92 1.23 1.92
N ILE A 40 -7.18 2.32 2.14
CA ILE A 40 -6.58 3.13 1.07
C ILE A 40 -5.07 2.97 1.18
N ILE A 41 -4.42 2.68 0.07
CA ILE A 41 -2.96 2.61 -0.01
C ILE A 41 -2.50 3.63 -1.04
N THR A 42 -1.56 4.50 -0.66
CA THR A 42 -0.85 5.37 -1.60
C THR A 42 0.55 4.81 -1.79
N SER A 43 1.05 4.83 -3.02
CA SER A 43 2.38 4.31 -3.33
C SER A 43 2.95 5.01 -4.55
N GLN A 44 4.23 5.35 -4.44
CA GLN A 44 5.04 5.76 -5.59
C GLN A 44 5.63 4.57 -6.34
N LEU A 45 5.57 3.38 -5.74
CA LEU A 45 6.05 2.13 -6.32
C LEU A 45 4.94 1.54 -7.21
N PRO A 46 5.21 1.27 -8.50
CA PRO A 46 4.27 0.56 -9.36
C PRO A 46 3.86 -0.78 -8.74
N VAL A 47 2.57 -1.12 -8.84
CA VAL A 47 2.02 -2.37 -8.27
C VAL A 47 2.78 -3.61 -8.77
N SER A 48 3.26 -3.60 -10.01
CA SER A 48 4.07 -4.68 -10.58
C SER A 48 5.39 -4.95 -9.84
N LYS A 49 5.87 -4.01 -9.02
CA LYS A 49 7.08 -4.15 -8.19
C LYS A 49 6.78 -4.52 -6.74
N TRP A 50 5.52 -4.60 -6.34
CA TRP A 50 5.16 -4.86 -4.95
C TRP A 50 5.50 -6.29 -4.51
N TYR A 51 5.44 -7.26 -5.43
CA TYR A 51 5.81 -8.64 -5.15
C TYR A 51 7.25 -8.73 -4.64
N ASP A 52 8.20 -8.19 -5.41
CA ASP A 52 9.61 -8.14 -5.05
C ASP A 52 9.86 -7.32 -3.78
N TYR A 53 9.10 -6.24 -3.58
CA TYR A 53 9.23 -5.35 -2.42
C TYR A 53 8.84 -6.02 -1.10
N LEU A 54 7.79 -6.83 -1.10
CA LEU A 54 7.27 -7.50 0.11
C LEU A 54 8.22 -8.60 0.61
N ASN A 55 9.21 -9.03 -0.20
CA ASN A 55 10.35 -9.87 0.18
C ASN A 55 9.96 -11.14 0.99
N ASN A 56 8.79 -11.69 0.68
CA ASN A 56 8.24 -12.92 1.26
C ASN A 56 7.20 -13.46 0.28
N ASP A 57 7.62 -14.33 -0.65
CA ASP A 57 6.83 -14.81 -1.78
C ASP A 57 5.39 -15.23 -1.40
N THR A 58 5.26 -16.09 -0.39
CA THR A 58 3.96 -16.61 0.04
C THR A 58 3.03 -15.50 0.56
N VAL A 59 3.55 -14.57 1.36
CA VAL A 59 2.76 -13.48 1.93
C VAL A 59 2.50 -12.39 0.89
N ALA A 60 3.46 -12.16 -0.01
CA ALA A 60 3.33 -11.22 -1.12
C ALA A 60 2.17 -11.61 -2.04
N ASP A 61 2.09 -12.88 -2.45
CA ASP A 61 0.97 -13.40 -3.21
C ASP A 61 -0.37 -13.17 -2.49
N ALA A 62 -0.43 -13.49 -1.19
CA ALA A 62 -1.66 -13.35 -0.41
C ALA A 62 -2.11 -11.89 -0.22
N ILE A 63 -1.17 -10.96 -0.05
CA ILE A 63 -1.44 -9.52 0.02
C ILE A 63 -1.92 -9.02 -1.35
N LEU A 64 -1.20 -9.36 -2.42
CA LEU A 64 -1.51 -8.87 -3.76
C LEU A 64 -2.85 -9.39 -4.27
N ASP A 65 -3.19 -10.64 -4.00
CA ASP A 65 -4.51 -11.19 -4.34
C ASP A 65 -5.67 -10.40 -3.71
N ARG A 66 -5.47 -9.85 -2.51
CA ARG A 66 -6.48 -9.02 -1.83
C ARG A 66 -6.50 -7.58 -2.31
N VAL A 67 -5.34 -7.00 -2.59
CA VAL A 67 -5.22 -5.56 -2.89
C VAL A 67 -5.30 -5.26 -4.39
N VAL A 68 -4.71 -6.08 -5.26
CA VAL A 68 -4.64 -5.80 -6.71
C VAL A 68 -6.00 -5.89 -7.39
N HIS A 69 -6.90 -6.73 -6.86
CA HIS A 69 -8.28 -6.83 -7.35
C HIS A 69 -9.19 -5.68 -6.88
N SER A 70 -8.66 -4.71 -6.12
CA SER A 70 -9.40 -3.52 -5.68
C SER A 70 -9.40 -2.40 -6.73
N HIS A 71 -10.11 -1.30 -6.42
CA HIS A 71 -10.10 -0.12 -7.29
C HIS A 71 -8.73 0.55 -7.31
N ARG A 72 -8.11 0.57 -8.48
CA ARG A 72 -6.81 1.20 -8.71
C ARG A 72 -6.97 2.51 -9.47
N ILE A 73 -6.34 3.57 -8.96
CA ILE A 73 -6.26 4.87 -9.61
C ILE A 73 -4.79 5.15 -9.88
N GLU A 74 -4.39 5.12 -11.14
CA GLU A 74 -3.07 5.58 -11.56
C GLU A 74 -3.10 7.11 -11.67
N ILE A 75 -2.26 7.78 -10.88
CA ILE A 75 -2.15 9.24 -10.87
C ILE A 75 -0.91 9.62 -11.68
N GLU A 76 -1.12 10.43 -12.70
CA GLU A 76 -0.07 10.98 -13.55
C GLU A 76 -0.01 12.51 -13.43
N GLY A 77 1.14 13.08 -13.78
CA GLY A 77 1.32 14.53 -13.82
C GLY A 77 2.52 15.03 -13.01
N GLU A 78 2.78 16.33 -13.10
CA GLU A 78 3.87 16.96 -12.36
C GLU A 78 3.56 17.05 -10.86
N SER A 79 4.61 17.06 -10.05
CA SER A 79 4.48 17.28 -8.61
C SER A 79 3.74 18.58 -8.31
N MET A 80 2.63 18.47 -7.58
CA MET A 80 1.91 19.65 -7.07
C MET A 80 2.79 20.53 -6.18
N ARG A 81 3.84 19.98 -5.55
CA ARG A 81 4.83 20.75 -4.78
C ARG A 81 5.64 21.66 -5.69
N LYS A 82 6.03 21.18 -6.89
CA LYS A 82 6.73 22.00 -7.91
C LYS A 82 5.81 23.09 -8.43
N LEU A 83 4.56 22.77 -8.79
CA LEU A 83 3.60 23.75 -9.31
C LEU A 83 3.24 24.86 -8.30
N ARG A 84 3.27 24.54 -7.01
CA ARG A 84 2.99 25.51 -5.92
C ARG A 84 4.24 26.21 -5.40
N SER A 85 5.42 25.72 -5.72
CA SER A 85 6.68 26.37 -5.39
C SER A 85 6.77 27.67 -6.19
N LYS A 86 6.76 28.82 -5.51
CA LYS A 86 7.00 30.15 -6.12
C LYS A 86 8.47 30.40 -6.47
N ILE A 87 9.30 29.37 -6.42
CA ILE A 87 10.72 29.50 -6.75
C ILE A 87 10.86 29.28 -8.25
N ASN A 88 11.07 30.39 -8.97
CA ASN A 88 11.50 30.42 -10.37
C ASN A 88 12.86 29.73 -10.54
#